data_AF-A0A6U4HRU9-F1
#
_entry.id   AF-A0A6U4HRU9-F1
#
_cell.length_a   1.000
_cell.length_b   1.000
_cell.length_c   1.000
_cell.angle_alpha   90.00
_cell.angle_beta   90.00
_cell.angle_gamma   90.00
#
_symmetry.space_group_name_H-M   'P 1'
#
loop_
_entity.id
_entity.type
_entity.pdbx_description
1 polymer ?
#
loop_
_entity_poly.entity_id
_entity_poly.type
_entity_poly.pdbx_seq_one_letter_code
_entity_poly.pdbx_strand_id
1 'polypeptide(L)'
;MLVVAGLLSGQVALWDMEDSMHLLRQRRRRNNRKGGHTDAKELGDEEVDLPPVDIAALSSIDASHKRMVADLVWLPWDTQINSRGRLLDEDKLIEGKSYQFLTVASDGQLLVWDIRYEYIMQGNMPWLAKPRAKPGTQSSDGENDDKKGKIPWLPLYRSHLKRLEGVGELSLCRLCLAASGGEETSSADPDQRSSAAKTQFFCATEEGDLVFGDWQPGNAAGSGQPAEGEEDDGVDVPECVLWTAKDHSRPCVSLQQSPFFEEVFLSVGDWSFQLWKLGVQKPIFSSPISDAYLTNGRWSPSRPAVLFISRIDGSIDVWDFTDTSYRHSQRLNASPNRITSIEFLSADAAGRKENSGRQLLAVGDSGGNLHVFDIPRPLGRPIPSEKIIMGSFLEKETSKVFSSGTTSQASGDEEGQDDDGKERQDEGAGGAVREDEKATDGVGRADEQIDDEEAMQVQLAYEELEKQFLEGLDGKEDN
;
A
#
# COMPACT_ATOMS: atom_id res chain seq x y z
N MET A 1 18.58 -18.34 -6.78
CA MET A 1 17.81 -17.10 -6.51
C MET A 1 16.38 -17.43 -6.84
N LEU A 2 15.48 -17.28 -5.88
CA LEU A 2 14.07 -17.61 -6.09
C LEU A 2 13.31 -16.36 -6.51
N VAL A 3 12.42 -16.52 -7.50
CA VAL A 3 11.52 -15.46 -7.96
C VAL A 3 10.10 -15.98 -7.87
N VAL A 4 9.21 -15.19 -7.29
CA VAL A 4 7.79 -15.50 -7.19
C VAL A 4 7.00 -14.45 -7.96
N ALA A 5 5.94 -14.86 -8.66
CA ALA A 5 5.02 -13.95 -9.32
C ALA A 5 3.56 -14.38 -9.14
N GLY A 6 2.69 -13.39 -8.98
CA GLY A 6 1.25 -13.56 -9.10
C GLY A 6 0.80 -13.61 -10.56
N LEU A 7 -0.21 -14.43 -10.86
CA LEU A 7 -0.72 -14.65 -12.22
C LEU A 7 -2.13 -14.06 -12.40
N LEU A 8 -2.50 -13.82 -13.66
CA LEU A 8 -3.85 -13.38 -14.04
C LEU A 8 -4.93 -14.39 -13.66
N SER A 9 -4.59 -15.67 -13.56
CA SER A 9 -5.50 -16.74 -13.10
C SER A 9 -5.77 -16.70 -11.59
N GLY A 10 -5.07 -15.84 -10.83
CA GLY A 10 -5.10 -15.80 -9.37
C GLY A 10 -4.10 -16.74 -8.69
N GLN A 11 -3.44 -17.60 -9.47
CA GLN A 11 -2.38 -18.48 -9.00
C GLN A 11 -1.07 -17.72 -8.74
N VAL A 12 -0.15 -18.39 -8.05
CA VAL A 12 1.21 -17.93 -7.82
C VAL A 12 2.18 -18.97 -8.41
N ALA A 13 3.24 -18.48 -9.06
CA ALA A 13 4.30 -19.28 -9.65
C ALA A 13 5.66 -18.94 -9.01
N LEU A 14 6.51 -19.95 -8.89
CA LEU A 14 7.86 -19.87 -8.35
C LEU A 14 8.86 -20.37 -9.41
N TRP A 15 9.92 -19.60 -9.62
CA TRP A 15 11.07 -19.97 -10.45
C TRP A 15 12.32 -20.05 -9.58
N ASP A 16 13.13 -21.07 -9.84
CA ASP A 16 14.49 -21.15 -9.31
C ASP A 16 15.51 -20.79 -10.39
N MET A 17 16.17 -19.66 -10.19
CA MET A 17 17.15 -19.11 -11.12
C MET A 17 18.59 -19.47 -10.73
N GLU A 18 18.83 -20.28 -9.69
CA GLU A 18 20.19 -20.53 -9.19
C GLU A 18 21.14 -21.11 -10.26
N ASP A 19 20.72 -22.17 -10.94
CA ASP A 19 21.53 -22.82 -11.96
C ASP A 19 21.80 -21.89 -13.15
N SER A 20 20.75 -21.25 -13.67
CA SER A 20 20.85 -20.29 -14.78
C SER A 20 21.77 -19.12 -14.44
N MET A 21 21.69 -18.60 -13.21
CA MET A 21 22.56 -17.52 -12.74
C MET A 21 24.01 -18.00 -12.55
N HIS A 22 24.23 -19.23 -12.10
CA HIS A 22 25.56 -19.80 -11.96
C HIS A 22 26.22 -19.99 -13.34
N LEU A 23 25.49 -20.51 -14.33
CA LEU A 23 25.96 -20.64 -15.72
C LEU A 23 26.36 -19.28 -16.32
N LEU A 24 25.51 -18.26 -16.13
CA LEU A 24 25.81 -16.88 -16.53
C LEU A 24 27.09 -16.33 -15.90
N ARG A 25 27.27 -16.54 -14.59
CA ARG A 25 28.46 -16.09 -13.86
C ARG A 25 29.73 -16.80 -14.33
N GLN A 26 29.67 -18.11 -14.59
CA GLN A 26 30.80 -18.87 -15.11
C GLN A 26 31.21 -18.40 -16.51
N ARG A 27 30.23 -18.16 -17.40
CA ARG A 27 30.49 -17.65 -18.76
C ARG A 27 31.13 -16.25 -18.71
N ARG A 28 30.63 -15.35 -17.87
CA ARG A 28 31.21 -14.02 -17.68
C ARG A 28 32.67 -14.09 -17.22
N ARG A 29 32.99 -15.00 -16.28
CA ARG A 29 34.38 -15.26 -15.84
C ARG A 29 35.26 -15.80 -16.96
N ARG A 30 34.74 -16.68 -17.82
CA ARG A 30 35.46 -17.23 -18.98
C ARG A 30 35.78 -16.14 -20.02
N ASN A 31 34.83 -15.26 -20.31
CA ASN A 31 35.03 -14.16 -21.25
C ASN A 31 36.05 -13.14 -20.71
N ASN A 32 36.01 -12.82 -19.42
CA ASN A 32 36.97 -11.90 -18.81
C ASN A 32 38.41 -12.44 -18.79
N ARG A 33 38.59 -13.77 -18.75
CA ARG A 33 39.91 -14.43 -18.84
C ARG A 33 40.50 -14.46 -20.25
N LYS A 34 39.70 -14.30 -21.30
CA LYS A 34 40.15 -14.34 -22.70
C LYS A 34 40.75 -13.01 -23.21
N GLY A 35 40.94 -12.00 -22.35
CA GLY A 35 41.81 -10.86 -22.64
C GLY A 35 41.43 -10.03 -23.87
N GLY A 36 40.14 -9.75 -24.07
CA GLY A 36 39.69 -8.87 -25.15
C GLY A 36 39.74 -7.41 -24.72
N HIS A 37 40.76 -6.68 -25.17
CA HIS A 37 40.69 -5.22 -25.30
C HIS A 37 39.78 -4.93 -26.50
N THR A 38 38.47 -5.08 -26.32
CA THR A 38 37.49 -4.63 -27.31
C THR A 38 36.81 -3.39 -26.73
N ASP A 39 36.92 -2.29 -27.46
CA ASP A 39 36.19 -1.07 -27.18
C ASP A 39 34.72 -1.40 -26.92
N ALA A 40 34.12 -0.72 -25.94
CA ALA A 40 32.73 -0.91 -25.51
C ALA A 40 31.66 -0.68 -26.61
N LYS A 41 32.08 -0.50 -27.87
CA LYS A 41 31.25 -0.39 -29.08
C LYS A 41 30.99 -1.72 -29.80
N GLU A 42 31.68 -2.82 -29.46
CA GLU A 42 31.50 -4.14 -30.12
C GLU A 42 30.81 -5.19 -29.23
N LEU A 43 29.98 -4.79 -28.27
CA LEU A 43 29.03 -5.71 -27.61
C LEU A 43 27.71 -5.77 -28.41
N GLY A 44 27.82 -5.94 -29.73
CA GLY A 44 26.68 -6.29 -30.58
C GLY A 44 26.37 -7.78 -30.39
N ASP A 45 25.24 -8.06 -29.77
CA ASP A 45 24.32 -9.15 -30.13
C ASP A 45 24.90 -10.54 -30.41
N GLU A 46 25.79 -11.07 -29.56
CA GLU A 46 25.69 -12.52 -29.31
C GLU A 46 24.47 -12.72 -28.41
N GLU A 47 23.29 -12.86 -29.04
CA GLU A 47 22.05 -13.25 -28.39
C GLU A 47 22.34 -14.48 -27.52
N VAL A 48 22.38 -14.26 -26.21
CA VAL A 48 22.75 -15.29 -25.26
C VAL A 48 21.54 -16.22 -25.19
N ASP A 49 21.57 -17.29 -25.99
CA ASP A 49 20.54 -18.32 -26.01
C ASP A 49 20.59 -19.11 -24.69
N LEU A 50 20.08 -18.50 -23.62
CA LEU A 50 19.82 -19.16 -22.36
C LEU A 50 18.45 -19.83 -22.50
N PRO A 51 18.34 -21.13 -22.17
CA PRO A 51 17.04 -21.76 -22.16
C PRO A 51 16.13 -21.02 -21.16
N PRO A 52 14.83 -20.84 -21.50
CA PRO A 52 13.85 -20.33 -20.55
C PRO A 52 13.89 -21.13 -19.25
N VAL A 53 13.75 -20.45 -18.11
CA VAL A 53 13.67 -21.13 -16.81
C VAL A 53 12.24 -21.61 -16.60
N ASP A 54 12.08 -22.92 -16.44
CA ASP A 54 10.80 -23.54 -16.17
C ASP A 54 10.27 -23.17 -14.78
N ILE A 55 8.95 -23.21 -14.64
CA ILE A 55 8.27 -23.00 -13.35
C ILE A 55 8.61 -24.17 -12.42
N ALA A 56 9.25 -23.87 -11.28
CA ALA A 56 9.58 -24.85 -10.27
C ALA A 56 8.32 -25.33 -9.52
N ALA A 57 7.50 -24.37 -9.08
CA ALA A 57 6.24 -24.65 -8.41
C ALA A 57 5.12 -23.73 -8.89
N LEU A 58 3.91 -24.29 -9.01
CA LEU A 58 2.69 -23.59 -9.38
C LEU A 58 1.62 -23.89 -8.34
N SER A 59 0.96 -22.86 -7.82
CA SER A 59 -0.10 -23.02 -6.81
C SER A 59 -1.32 -23.75 -7.37
N SER A 60 -2.09 -24.39 -6.50
CA SER A 60 -3.37 -25.00 -6.88
C SER A 60 -4.38 -23.93 -7.29
N ILE A 61 -4.96 -24.04 -8.48
CA ILE A 61 -5.95 -23.08 -8.99
C ILE A 61 -7.18 -22.97 -8.08
N ASP A 62 -7.66 -24.10 -7.55
CA ASP A 62 -8.88 -24.15 -6.73
C ASP A 62 -8.71 -23.48 -5.35
N ALA A 63 -7.47 -23.42 -4.85
CA ALA A 63 -7.13 -22.86 -3.55
C ALA A 63 -6.49 -21.47 -3.64
N SER A 64 -6.28 -20.94 -4.85
CA SER A 64 -5.70 -19.62 -5.08
C SER A 64 -6.78 -18.51 -5.08
N HIS A 65 -6.39 -17.29 -5.47
CA HIS A 65 -7.35 -16.21 -5.65
C HIS A 65 -8.33 -16.52 -6.80
N LYS A 66 -9.55 -15.98 -6.72
CA LYS A 66 -10.57 -16.05 -7.79
C LYS A 66 -10.42 -14.95 -8.83
N ARG A 67 -9.50 -14.02 -8.58
CA ARG A 67 -9.18 -12.84 -9.40
C ARG A 67 -7.67 -12.78 -9.62
N MET A 68 -7.22 -11.93 -10.53
CA MET A 68 -5.79 -11.72 -10.74
C MET A 68 -5.12 -11.32 -9.43
N VAL A 69 -3.93 -11.86 -9.17
CA VAL A 69 -3.13 -11.39 -8.04
C VAL A 69 -2.75 -9.93 -8.31
N ALA A 70 -3.24 -9.03 -7.46
CA ALA A 70 -3.08 -7.59 -7.65
C ALA A 70 -1.76 -7.09 -7.08
N ASP A 71 -1.35 -7.64 -5.93
CA ASP A 71 -0.09 -7.28 -5.27
C ASP A 71 0.49 -8.45 -4.47
N LEU A 72 1.81 -8.41 -4.23
CA LEU A 72 2.58 -9.43 -3.52
C LEU A 72 3.68 -8.77 -2.69
N VAL A 73 3.74 -9.13 -1.41
CA VAL A 73 4.77 -8.64 -0.49
C VAL A 73 5.38 -9.79 0.30
N TRP A 74 6.72 -9.85 0.37
CA TRP A 74 7.42 -10.80 1.23
C TRP A 74 7.25 -10.42 2.70
N LEU A 75 6.98 -11.41 3.56
CA LEU A 75 7.08 -11.19 4.98
C LEU A 75 8.56 -10.96 5.36
N PRO A 76 8.84 -9.98 6.25
CA PRO A 76 10.16 -9.83 6.85
C PRO A 76 10.66 -11.14 7.48
N TRP A 77 11.99 -11.33 7.52
CA TRP A 77 12.58 -12.58 7.99
C TRP A 77 12.29 -12.87 9.47
N ASP A 78 12.05 -11.80 10.24
CA ASP A 78 11.69 -11.80 11.66
C ASP A 78 10.17 -11.97 11.90
N THR A 79 9.42 -12.22 10.83
CA THR A 79 7.97 -12.40 10.82
C THR A 79 7.61 -13.69 10.07
N GLN A 80 7.17 -14.72 10.81
CA GLN A 80 6.60 -15.94 10.22
C GLN A 80 5.33 -16.33 10.95
N ILE A 81 4.36 -16.84 10.20
CA ILE A 81 3.08 -17.29 10.74
C ILE A 81 2.86 -18.77 10.51
N ASN A 82 2.02 -19.38 11.35
CA ASN A 82 1.51 -20.73 11.15
C ASN A 82 0.19 -20.75 10.34
N SER A 83 -0.36 -21.93 10.10
CA SER A 83 -1.60 -22.13 9.36
C SER A 83 -2.85 -21.53 10.03
N ARG A 84 -2.74 -21.08 11.29
CA ARG A 84 -3.79 -20.38 12.04
C ARG A 84 -3.58 -18.86 12.05
N GLY A 85 -2.55 -18.36 11.36
CA GLY A 85 -2.24 -16.94 11.32
C GLY A 85 -1.45 -16.42 12.53
N ARG A 86 -1.07 -17.29 13.48
CA ARG A 86 -0.30 -16.90 14.68
C ARG A 86 1.18 -16.77 14.37
N LEU A 87 1.84 -15.76 14.96
CA LEU A 87 3.27 -15.53 14.84
C LEU A 87 4.03 -16.71 15.49
N LEU A 88 5.14 -17.07 14.89
CA LEU A 88 6.07 -18.03 15.47
C LEU A 88 7.02 -17.33 16.43
N ASP A 89 7.38 -18.07 17.49
CA ASP A 89 8.44 -17.72 18.43
C ASP A 89 9.78 -17.56 17.69
N GLU A 90 10.66 -16.68 18.22
CA GLU A 90 11.94 -16.34 17.59
C GLU A 90 12.89 -17.55 17.44
N ASP A 91 12.78 -18.55 18.31
CA ASP A 91 13.58 -19.78 18.28
C ASP A 91 13.35 -20.63 17.03
N LYS A 92 12.21 -20.44 16.35
CA LYS A 92 11.83 -21.14 15.12
C LYS A 92 12.15 -20.35 13.86
N LEU A 93 12.57 -19.09 13.99
CA LEU A 93 12.93 -18.22 12.88
C LEU A 93 14.35 -18.55 12.40
N ILE A 94 14.58 -18.40 11.09
CA ILE A 94 15.91 -18.55 10.50
C ILE A 94 16.39 -17.16 10.14
N GLU A 95 17.40 -16.70 10.87
CA GLU A 95 17.98 -15.37 10.71
C GLU A 95 18.33 -15.09 9.24
N GLY A 96 17.88 -13.93 8.76
CA GLY A 96 18.19 -13.42 7.42
C GLY A 96 17.52 -14.16 6.24
N LYS A 97 16.52 -15.02 6.49
CA LYS A 97 15.78 -15.71 5.40
C LYS A 97 14.27 -15.59 5.55
N SER A 98 13.64 -14.98 4.55
CA SER A 98 12.19 -14.97 4.36
C SER A 98 11.75 -16.17 3.52
N TYR A 99 10.72 -16.88 3.98
CA TYR A 99 10.11 -18.01 3.25
C TYR A 99 8.64 -17.80 2.94
N GLN A 100 8.04 -16.77 3.53
CA GLN A 100 6.63 -16.49 3.42
C GLN A 100 6.39 -15.16 2.73
N PHE A 101 5.30 -15.09 1.98
CA PHE A 101 4.85 -13.88 1.32
C PHE A 101 3.33 -13.84 1.30
N LEU A 102 2.79 -12.64 1.23
CA LEU A 102 1.37 -12.37 1.12
C LEU A 102 1.00 -12.02 -0.30
N THR A 103 -0.22 -12.38 -0.68
CA THR A 103 -0.86 -11.90 -1.90
C THR A 103 -2.25 -11.36 -1.60
N VAL A 104 -2.64 -10.35 -2.36
CA VAL A 104 -4.00 -9.78 -2.34
C VAL A 104 -4.56 -9.72 -3.76
N ALA A 105 -5.88 -9.74 -3.87
CA ALA A 105 -6.59 -9.60 -5.12
C ALA A 105 -7.94 -8.91 -4.91
N SER A 106 -8.62 -8.59 -6.01
CA SER A 106 -9.96 -7.96 -5.97
C SER A 106 -11.09 -8.88 -5.48
N ASP A 107 -10.77 -10.10 -5.03
CA ASP A 107 -11.68 -11.01 -4.33
C ASP A 107 -11.70 -10.82 -2.81
N GLY A 108 -11.03 -9.78 -2.30
CA GLY A 108 -10.97 -9.47 -0.87
C GLY A 108 -10.26 -10.52 -0.04
N GLN A 109 -9.50 -11.42 -0.64
CA GLN A 109 -8.73 -12.41 0.08
C GLN A 109 -7.31 -11.92 0.32
N LEU A 110 -6.80 -12.20 1.51
CA LEU A 110 -5.39 -12.11 1.87
C LEU A 110 -4.90 -13.55 2.06
N LEU A 111 -3.97 -13.98 1.21
CA LEU A 111 -3.41 -15.33 1.24
C LEU A 111 -1.94 -15.25 1.61
N VAL A 112 -1.51 -16.10 2.54
CA VAL A 112 -0.09 -16.25 2.90
C VAL A 112 0.41 -17.57 2.37
N TRP A 113 1.54 -17.53 1.68
CA TRP A 113 2.17 -18.68 1.04
C TRP A 113 3.51 -18.97 1.71
N ASP A 114 3.93 -20.23 1.73
CA ASP A 114 5.28 -20.63 2.15
C ASP A 114 5.94 -21.42 1.02
N ILE A 115 7.18 -21.06 0.66
CA ILE A 115 7.93 -21.73 -0.41
C ILE A 115 8.42 -23.13 0.00
N ARG A 116 8.41 -23.46 1.30
CA ARG A 116 8.79 -24.78 1.84
C ARG A 116 7.60 -25.74 1.92
N TYR A 117 6.54 -25.50 1.15
CA TYR A 117 5.27 -26.24 1.22
C TYR A 117 5.44 -27.76 1.19
N GLU A 118 6.36 -28.30 0.38
CA GLU A 118 6.61 -29.75 0.30
C GLU A 118 7.13 -30.30 1.63
N TYR A 119 8.10 -29.61 2.24
CA TYR A 119 8.70 -30.00 3.51
C TYR A 119 7.68 -29.90 4.67
N ILE A 120 6.79 -28.91 4.63
CA ILE A 120 5.67 -28.77 5.56
C ILE A 120 4.68 -29.94 5.40
N MET A 121 4.26 -30.23 4.16
CA MET A 121 3.29 -31.29 3.86
C MET A 121 3.81 -32.70 4.16
N GLN A 122 5.13 -32.91 4.13
CA GLN A 122 5.77 -34.15 4.57
C GLN A 122 5.77 -34.32 6.10
N GLY A 123 5.36 -33.30 6.86
CA GLY A 123 5.28 -33.34 8.32
C GLY A 123 6.57 -32.96 9.04
N ASN A 124 7.56 -32.42 8.34
CA ASN A 124 8.85 -32.07 8.94
C ASN A 124 8.81 -30.74 9.72
N MET A 125 7.77 -29.92 9.51
CA MET A 125 7.54 -28.66 10.25
C MET A 125 6.11 -28.60 10.81
N PRO A 126 5.78 -29.41 11.83
CA PRO A 126 4.42 -29.52 12.37
C PRO A 126 3.93 -28.25 13.08
N TRP A 127 4.85 -27.37 13.50
CA TRP A 127 4.52 -26.08 14.12
C TRP A 127 4.00 -25.04 13.11
N LEU A 128 4.33 -25.19 11.81
CA LEU A 128 3.83 -24.34 10.74
C LEU A 128 2.45 -24.79 10.27
N ALA A 129 2.31 -26.06 9.89
CA ALA A 129 1.03 -26.65 9.57
C ALA A 129 1.06 -28.16 9.81
N LYS A 130 -0.06 -28.70 10.27
CA LYS A 130 -0.23 -30.16 10.31
C LYS A 130 -0.48 -30.67 8.89
N PRO A 131 0.11 -31.80 8.47
CA PRO A 131 -0.23 -32.42 7.19
C PRO A 131 -1.74 -32.69 7.16
N ARG A 132 -2.44 -32.11 6.18
CA ARG A 132 -3.85 -32.46 5.96
C ARG A 132 -3.86 -33.93 5.52
N ALA A 133 -4.46 -34.80 6.32
CA ALA A 133 -4.65 -36.20 5.93
C ALA A 133 -5.30 -36.24 4.54
N LYS A 134 -4.77 -37.08 3.64
CA LYS A 134 -5.33 -37.25 2.30
C LYS A 134 -6.85 -37.48 2.42
N PRO A 135 -7.71 -36.74 1.71
CA PRO A 135 -9.11 -37.12 1.59
C PRO A 135 -9.15 -38.44 0.82
N GLY A 136 -9.43 -39.54 1.52
CA GLY A 136 -9.73 -40.85 0.93
C GLY A 136 -8.57 -41.58 0.25
N THR A 137 -7.90 -42.48 0.98
CA THR A 137 -7.48 -43.77 0.41
C THR A 137 -7.13 -44.73 1.55
N GLN A 138 -8.15 -45.36 2.14
CA GLN A 138 -7.99 -46.76 2.49
C GLN A 138 -8.05 -47.54 1.18
N SER A 139 -6.89 -47.72 0.56
CA SER A 139 -6.69 -48.82 -0.38
C SER A 139 -5.39 -49.48 0.03
N SER A 140 -5.53 -50.54 0.81
CA SER A 140 -4.58 -51.64 0.77
C SER A 140 -4.49 -52.09 -0.68
N ASP A 141 -3.41 -51.74 -1.35
CA ASP A 141 -2.77 -52.60 -2.34
C ASP A 141 -1.42 -51.96 -2.66
N GLY A 142 -0.38 -52.79 -2.53
CA GLY A 142 0.96 -52.43 -2.97
C GLY A 142 1.01 -52.25 -4.48
N GLU A 143 2.18 -51.80 -4.95
CA GLU A 143 2.58 -51.82 -6.36
C GLU A 143 2.32 -50.51 -7.16
N ASN A 144 3.15 -49.49 -6.90
CA ASN A 144 3.97 -48.76 -7.89
C ASN A 144 4.45 -47.43 -7.26
N ASP A 145 5.75 -47.34 -6.98
CA ASP A 145 6.41 -46.19 -6.32
C ASP A 145 6.59 -44.97 -7.26
N ASP A 146 6.11 -45.05 -8.51
CA ASP A 146 6.28 -44.03 -9.57
C ASP A 146 5.11 -43.03 -9.71
N LYS A 147 4.13 -43.05 -8.80
CA LYS A 147 3.03 -42.07 -8.77
C LYS A 147 2.76 -41.49 -7.38
N LYS A 148 3.81 -41.07 -6.66
CA LYS A 148 3.62 -40.01 -5.65
C LYS A 148 3.21 -38.74 -6.40
N GLY A 149 1.91 -38.47 -6.45
CA GLY A 149 1.38 -37.23 -7.04
C GLY A 149 2.11 -36.01 -6.47
N LYS A 150 2.43 -35.05 -7.34
CA LYS A 150 3.13 -33.81 -6.95
C LYS A 150 2.35 -33.15 -5.80
N ILE A 151 3.05 -32.80 -4.72
CA ILE A 151 2.42 -32.16 -3.56
C ILE A 151 1.82 -30.83 -4.04
N PRO A 152 0.52 -30.57 -3.81
CA PRO A 152 -0.07 -29.31 -4.24
C PRO A 152 0.45 -28.15 -3.39
N TRP A 153 0.82 -27.05 -4.03
CA TRP A 153 1.18 -25.82 -3.33
C TRP A 153 -0.10 -25.04 -2.99
N LEU A 154 -0.45 -25.05 -1.70
CA LEU A 154 -1.64 -24.43 -1.13
C LEU A 154 -1.24 -23.22 -0.28
N PRO A 155 -2.11 -22.21 -0.12
CA PRO A 155 -1.86 -21.13 0.82
C PRO A 155 -1.80 -21.71 2.24
N LEU A 156 -0.83 -21.22 3.01
CA LEU A 156 -0.62 -21.59 4.42
C LEU A 156 -1.73 -21.02 5.29
N TYR A 157 -2.08 -19.75 5.09
CA TYR A 157 -3.10 -19.03 5.82
C TYR A 157 -3.97 -18.22 4.86
N ARG A 158 -5.23 -18.03 5.24
CA ARG A 158 -6.24 -17.32 4.46
C ARG A 158 -7.05 -16.44 5.40
N SER A 159 -7.13 -15.15 5.06
CA SER A 159 -8.06 -14.21 5.67
C SER A 159 -8.94 -13.57 4.59
N HIS A 160 -10.13 -13.15 4.97
CA HIS A 160 -11.07 -12.48 4.08
C HIS A 160 -11.39 -11.09 4.63
N LEU A 161 -10.98 -10.07 3.89
CA LEU A 161 -11.14 -8.67 4.25
C LEU A 161 -12.52 -8.20 3.77
N LYS A 162 -13.43 -8.06 4.74
CA LYS A 162 -14.79 -7.56 4.54
C LYS A 162 -14.87 -6.08 4.89
N ARG A 163 -15.85 -5.38 4.31
CA ARG A 163 -16.19 -4.02 4.75
C ARG A 163 -16.66 -4.04 6.20
N LEU A 164 -16.27 -3.03 6.98
CA LEU A 164 -16.73 -2.82 8.36
C LEU A 164 -18.24 -2.53 8.42
N GLU A 165 -18.71 -1.70 7.50
CA GLU A 165 -20.12 -1.33 7.39
C GLU A 165 -20.76 -2.09 6.22
N GLY A 166 -21.42 -3.20 6.53
CA GLY A 166 -22.31 -3.90 5.60
C GLY A 166 -21.79 -5.23 5.06
N VAL A 167 -22.40 -5.67 3.95
CA VAL A 167 -22.14 -6.95 3.31
C VAL A 167 -21.36 -6.71 2.03
N GLY A 168 -20.10 -7.16 1.98
CA GLY A 168 -19.30 -7.06 0.76
C GLY A 168 -17.82 -7.36 0.99
N GLU A 169 -17.19 -7.93 -0.03
CA GLU A 169 -15.75 -8.13 -0.10
C GLU A 169 -15.08 -6.80 -0.47
N LEU A 170 -13.87 -6.54 0.04
CA LEU A 170 -13.07 -5.39 -0.39
C LEU A 170 -12.33 -5.74 -1.68
N SER A 171 -12.46 -4.93 -2.72
CA SER A 171 -11.73 -5.10 -3.98
C SER A 171 -10.29 -4.61 -3.84
N LEU A 172 -9.40 -5.43 -3.27
CA LEU A 172 -8.02 -5.02 -2.95
C LEU A 172 -7.14 -4.91 -4.20
N CYS A 173 -6.31 -3.87 -4.25
CA CYS A 173 -5.41 -3.61 -5.38
C CYS A 173 -3.94 -3.38 -5.00
N ARG A 174 -3.63 -2.94 -3.76
CA ARG A 174 -2.25 -2.76 -3.25
C ARG A 174 -2.14 -3.17 -1.80
N LEU A 175 -0.95 -3.62 -1.40
CA LEU A 175 -0.61 -4.05 -0.05
C LEU A 175 0.70 -3.39 0.40
N CYS A 176 0.73 -2.93 1.65
CA CYS A 176 1.95 -2.50 2.32
C CYS A 176 1.94 -3.00 3.77
N LEU A 177 2.97 -3.74 4.15
CA LEU A 177 3.15 -4.11 5.55
C LEU A 177 3.59 -2.89 6.36
N ALA A 178 3.11 -2.79 7.60
CA ALA A 178 3.67 -1.85 8.57
C ALA A 178 4.88 -2.52 9.21
N ALA A 179 6.08 -2.40 8.63
CA ALA A 179 7.25 -3.00 9.25
C ALA A 179 7.58 -2.31 10.58
N SER A 180 7.96 -3.08 11.60
CA SER A 180 8.61 -2.58 12.81
C SER A 180 10.12 -2.71 12.67
N GLY A 181 10.84 -1.59 12.59
CA GLY A 181 12.29 -1.54 12.51
C GLY A 181 12.85 -0.58 13.57
N GLY A 182 12.64 -0.93 14.85
CA GLY A 182 13.56 -0.60 15.93
C GLY A 182 13.85 0.89 16.18
N GLU A 183 12.95 1.55 16.89
CA GLU A 183 13.34 2.42 18.00
C GLU A 183 12.49 2.05 19.22
N GLU A 184 13.13 1.44 20.22
CA GLU A 184 12.55 1.12 21.52
C GLU A 184 12.11 2.42 22.22
N THR A 185 10.88 2.85 21.96
CA THR A 185 10.25 3.86 22.79
C THR A 185 9.76 3.20 24.08
N SER A 186 10.19 3.75 25.21
CA SER A 186 9.94 3.27 26.56
C SER A 186 8.44 3.25 26.88
N SER A 187 7.77 2.15 26.58
CA SER A 187 6.40 1.86 27.02
C SER A 187 6.36 0.56 27.84
N ALA A 188 5.37 0.46 28.73
CA ALA A 188 5.38 -0.44 29.88
C ALA A 188 5.13 -1.94 29.56
N ASP A 189 4.97 -2.35 28.29
CA ASP A 189 4.94 -3.77 27.90
C ASP A 189 5.47 -3.94 26.44
N PRO A 190 6.78 -4.21 26.25
CA PRO A 190 7.41 -4.21 24.93
C PRO A 190 6.99 -5.37 24.01
N ASP A 191 6.58 -6.51 24.58
CA ASP A 191 6.32 -7.74 23.80
C ASP A 191 5.01 -7.67 22.99
N GLN A 192 3.95 -7.05 23.54
CA GLN A 192 2.65 -6.98 22.86
C GLN A 192 2.65 -6.00 21.68
N ARG A 193 3.26 -4.81 21.83
CA ARG A 193 3.31 -3.81 20.76
C ARG A 193 4.21 -4.24 19.60
N SER A 194 5.31 -4.94 19.91
CA SER A 194 6.20 -5.55 18.91
C SER A 194 5.47 -6.58 18.05
N SER A 195 4.62 -7.41 18.66
CA SER A 195 3.83 -8.41 17.92
C SER A 195 2.75 -7.79 17.02
N ALA A 196 2.05 -6.75 17.50
CA ALA A 196 1.01 -6.06 16.74
C ALA A 196 1.56 -5.37 15.49
N ALA A 197 2.71 -4.70 15.62
CA ALA A 197 3.32 -4.01 14.50
C ALA A 197 3.67 -5.00 13.37
N LYS A 198 4.14 -6.22 13.69
CA LYS A 198 4.48 -7.25 12.70
C LYS A 198 3.30 -7.81 11.92
N THR A 199 2.07 -7.64 12.41
CA THR A 199 0.85 -8.17 11.79
C THR A 199 -0.05 -7.12 11.16
N GLN A 200 0.33 -5.84 11.32
CA GLN A 200 -0.38 -4.71 10.77
C GLN A 200 -0.01 -4.45 9.31
N PHE A 201 -1.01 -4.02 8.55
CA PHE A 201 -0.84 -3.71 7.14
C PHE A 201 -1.82 -2.65 6.68
N PHE A 202 -1.46 -2.00 5.58
CA PHE A 202 -2.34 -1.15 4.79
C PHE A 202 -2.65 -1.85 3.47
N CYS A 203 -3.90 -1.77 3.05
CA CYS A 203 -4.33 -2.15 1.72
C CYS A 203 -5.07 -1.00 1.06
N ALA A 204 -4.93 -0.87 -0.25
CA ALA A 204 -5.79 0.02 -1.03
C ALA A 204 -6.84 -0.78 -1.81
N THR A 205 -8.01 -0.18 -2.03
CA THR A 205 -9.09 -0.78 -2.83
C THR A 205 -9.13 -0.22 -4.26
N GLU A 206 -9.84 -0.91 -5.16
CA GLU A 206 -10.13 -0.41 -6.51
C GLU A 206 -11.07 0.81 -6.49
N GLU A 207 -11.77 1.04 -5.37
CA GLU A 207 -12.64 2.21 -5.18
C GLU A 207 -11.86 3.45 -4.67
N GLY A 208 -10.56 3.29 -4.40
CA GLY A 208 -9.70 4.35 -3.88
C GLY A 208 -9.83 4.57 -2.38
N ASP A 209 -10.21 3.54 -1.63
CA ASP A 209 -10.21 3.59 -0.17
C ASP A 209 -8.92 2.98 0.36
N LEU A 210 -8.44 3.52 1.48
CA LEU A 210 -7.34 2.96 2.24
C LEU A 210 -7.90 2.19 3.44
N VAL A 211 -7.44 0.95 3.57
CA VAL A 211 -7.86 -0.01 4.58
C VAL A 211 -6.67 -0.27 5.49
N PHE A 212 -6.84 -0.08 6.78
CA PHE A 212 -5.87 -0.53 7.77
C PHE A 212 -6.38 -1.79 8.44
N GLY A 213 -5.49 -2.78 8.57
CA GLY A 213 -5.84 -4.07 9.11
C GLY A 213 -4.73 -4.72 9.92
N ASP A 214 -5.13 -5.74 10.65
CA ASP A 214 -4.26 -6.63 11.42
C ASP A 214 -4.80 -8.05 11.26
N TRP A 215 -3.99 -8.98 10.75
CA TRP A 215 -4.47 -10.35 10.53
C TRP A 215 -4.53 -11.20 11.82
N GLN A 216 -4.08 -10.67 12.95
CA GLN A 216 -4.27 -11.26 14.28
C GLN A 216 -5.14 -10.36 15.17
N PRO A 217 -6.47 -10.57 15.21
CA PRO A 217 -7.30 -9.88 16.18
C PRO A 217 -7.07 -10.51 17.55
N GLY A 218 -6.63 -9.65 18.45
CA GLY A 218 -6.27 -9.98 19.83
C GLY A 218 -5.59 -8.79 20.53
N ASN A 219 -5.03 -7.85 19.76
CA ASN A 219 -4.45 -6.60 20.25
C ASN A 219 -5.36 -5.37 20.11
N ALA A 220 -6.57 -5.52 19.53
CA ALA A 220 -7.58 -4.48 19.59
C ALA A 220 -8.17 -4.45 21.00
N ALA A 221 -7.89 -3.39 21.75
CA ALA A 221 -8.39 -3.19 23.10
C ALA A 221 -9.93 -3.36 23.14
N GLY A 222 -10.41 -4.45 23.76
CA GLY A 222 -11.81 -4.54 24.20
C GLY A 222 -12.62 -5.80 23.86
N SER A 223 -12.10 -6.84 23.21
CA SER A 223 -12.83 -8.12 23.10
C SER A 223 -12.26 -9.15 24.08
N GLY A 224 -13.14 -9.67 24.95
CA GLY A 224 -12.78 -10.57 26.03
C GLY A 224 -12.12 -11.87 25.56
N GLN A 225 -11.22 -12.39 26.39
CA GLN A 225 -10.63 -13.72 26.22
C GLN A 225 -11.73 -14.78 26.02
N PRO A 226 -11.67 -15.62 24.98
CA PRO A 226 -12.45 -16.85 24.97
C PRO A 226 -11.86 -17.78 26.02
N ALA A 227 -12.72 -18.27 26.91
CA ALA A 227 -12.36 -19.26 27.91
C ALA A 227 -11.86 -20.55 27.22
N GLU A 228 -10.79 -21.12 27.76
CA GLU A 228 -10.27 -22.42 27.33
C GLU A 228 -11.36 -23.49 27.50
N GLY A 229 -11.89 -24.04 26.39
CA GLY A 229 -12.75 -25.24 26.48
C GLY A 229 -13.77 -25.50 25.39
N GLU A 230 -14.00 -24.60 24.42
CA GLU A 230 -15.00 -24.86 23.37
C GLU A 230 -14.32 -25.08 22.01
N GLU A 231 -14.38 -26.32 21.52
CA GLU A 231 -14.15 -26.65 20.12
C GLU A 231 -15.33 -26.11 19.32
N ASP A 232 -15.26 -24.84 18.93
CA ASP A 232 -16.20 -24.25 17.97
C ASP A 232 -15.76 -24.59 16.54
N ASP A 233 -16.57 -25.42 15.87
CA ASP A 233 -16.47 -25.78 14.45
C ASP A 233 -17.03 -24.66 13.54
N GLY A 234 -17.24 -23.45 14.07
CA GLY A 234 -17.41 -22.20 13.33
C GLY A 234 -16.05 -21.58 13.00
N VAL A 235 -15.72 -21.43 11.72
CA VAL A 235 -14.55 -20.63 11.30
C VAL A 235 -14.88 -19.15 11.57
N ASP A 236 -14.69 -18.70 12.80
CA ASP A 236 -14.65 -17.28 13.14
C ASP A 236 -13.44 -16.69 12.41
N VAL A 237 -13.69 -16.17 11.20
CA VAL A 237 -12.67 -15.48 10.43
C VAL A 237 -12.37 -14.20 11.20
N PRO A 238 -11.12 -14.00 11.62
CA PRO A 238 -10.73 -12.81 12.37
C PRO A 238 -11.18 -11.54 11.64
N GLU A 239 -11.82 -10.61 12.35
CA GLU A 239 -12.13 -9.28 11.81
C GLU A 239 -10.81 -8.52 11.63
N CYS A 240 -10.20 -8.69 10.46
CA CYS A 240 -8.85 -8.21 10.19
C CYS A 240 -8.83 -6.74 9.77
N VAL A 241 -9.97 -6.15 9.45
CA VAL A 241 -10.07 -4.74 9.09
C VAL A 241 -10.32 -3.95 10.36
N LEU A 242 -9.46 -2.98 10.64
CA LEU A 242 -9.55 -2.14 11.84
C LEU A 242 -10.24 -0.81 11.54
N TRP A 243 -9.94 -0.20 10.39
CA TRP A 243 -10.64 0.98 9.90
C TRP A 243 -10.45 1.13 8.38
N THR A 244 -11.34 1.89 7.78
CA THR A 244 -11.28 2.30 6.37
C THR A 244 -11.40 3.82 6.28
N ALA A 245 -10.64 4.44 5.40
CA ALA A 245 -10.69 5.87 5.13
C ALA A 245 -10.70 6.13 3.62
N LYS A 246 -11.30 7.25 3.21
CA LYS A 246 -11.24 7.68 1.81
C LYS A 246 -9.84 8.21 1.50
N ASP A 247 -9.21 7.70 0.44
CA ASP A 247 -7.85 8.07 0.02
C ASP A 247 -7.86 8.79 -1.33
N HIS A 248 -8.32 8.10 -2.37
CA HIS A 248 -8.38 8.56 -3.75
C HIS A 248 -9.77 8.37 -4.37
N SER A 249 -10.01 9.02 -5.50
CA SER A 249 -11.23 8.77 -6.29
C SER A 249 -11.10 7.55 -7.22
N ARG A 250 -9.92 6.94 -7.30
CA ARG A 250 -9.55 5.82 -8.18
C ARG A 250 -8.60 4.86 -7.47
N PRO A 251 -8.34 3.65 -8.01
CA PRO A 251 -7.41 2.72 -7.40
C PRO A 251 -6.05 3.37 -7.13
N CYS A 252 -5.51 3.12 -5.93
CA CYS A 252 -4.16 3.53 -5.56
C CYS A 252 -3.15 2.84 -6.49
N VAL A 253 -2.26 3.62 -7.09
CA VAL A 253 -1.22 3.16 -8.01
C VAL A 253 0.13 2.99 -7.34
N SER A 254 0.28 3.32 -6.05
CA SER A 254 1.47 3.01 -5.25
C SER A 254 1.17 3.19 -3.77
N LEU A 255 1.49 2.18 -2.95
CA LEU A 255 1.36 2.23 -1.49
C LEU A 255 2.67 1.77 -0.86
N GLN A 256 3.33 2.61 -0.06
CA GLN A 256 4.66 2.32 0.51
C GLN A 256 4.87 2.94 1.88
N GLN A 257 5.49 2.18 2.78
CA GLN A 257 6.05 2.70 4.02
C GLN A 257 7.30 3.54 3.74
N SER A 258 7.52 4.58 4.54
CA SER A 258 8.75 5.36 4.48
C SER A 258 9.94 4.53 5.01
N PRO A 259 11.08 4.53 4.30
CA PRO A 259 12.29 3.85 4.78
C PRO A 259 12.97 4.57 5.97
N PHE A 260 12.47 5.73 6.40
CA PHE A 260 13.05 6.53 7.48
C PHE A 260 12.09 6.85 8.63
N PHE A 261 10.78 6.68 8.41
CA PHE A 261 9.71 6.96 9.36
C PHE A 261 8.68 5.83 9.32
N GLU A 262 8.80 4.88 10.24
CA GLU A 262 8.06 3.61 10.17
C GLU A 262 6.54 3.79 10.31
N GLU A 263 6.13 4.85 10.99
CA GLU A 263 4.72 5.20 11.14
C GLU A 263 4.16 5.90 9.91
N VAL A 264 4.95 6.23 8.89
CA VAL A 264 4.53 7.07 7.76
C VAL A 264 4.44 6.25 6.48
N PHE A 265 3.31 6.41 5.78
CA PHE A 265 3.00 5.70 4.55
C PHE A 265 2.65 6.68 3.44
N LEU A 266 3.06 6.38 2.22
CA LEU A 266 2.74 7.10 1.00
C LEU A 266 1.68 6.32 0.24
N SER A 267 0.55 6.95 -0.09
CA SER A 267 -0.35 6.51 -1.14
C SER A 267 -0.25 7.46 -2.33
N VAL A 268 -0.31 6.93 -3.55
CA VAL A 268 -0.36 7.71 -4.79
C VAL A 268 -1.50 7.21 -5.62
N GLY A 269 -2.33 8.12 -6.11
CA GLY A 269 -3.50 7.82 -6.92
C GLY A 269 -3.86 9.01 -7.77
N ASP A 270 -4.75 8.78 -8.74
CA ASP A 270 -5.34 9.80 -9.59
C ASP A 270 -4.43 11.01 -9.93
N TRP A 271 -4.61 12.13 -9.23
CA TRP A 271 -3.96 13.41 -9.44
C TRP A 271 -3.16 13.86 -8.22
N SER A 272 -3.11 13.07 -7.14
CA SER A 272 -2.48 13.50 -5.88
C SER A 272 -1.82 12.34 -5.15
N PHE A 273 -0.97 12.66 -4.18
CA PHE A 273 -0.47 11.69 -3.23
C PHE A 273 -0.77 12.15 -1.81
N GLN A 274 -0.84 11.19 -0.89
CA GLN A 274 -1.08 11.45 0.52
C GLN A 274 0.03 10.82 1.34
N LEU A 275 0.35 11.50 2.42
CA LEU A 275 1.11 10.92 3.52
C LEU A 275 0.14 10.57 4.63
N TRP A 276 0.19 9.32 5.06
CA TRP A 276 -0.59 8.76 6.14
C TRP A 276 0.31 8.49 7.32
N LYS A 277 -0.25 8.55 8.53
CA LYS A 277 0.45 8.18 9.76
C LYS A 277 -0.30 7.08 10.49
N LEU A 278 0.41 6.07 10.98
CA LEU A 278 -0.13 5.02 11.81
C LEU A 278 -0.85 5.63 13.03
N GLY A 279 -2.06 5.14 13.32
CA GLY A 279 -2.90 5.68 14.38
C GLY A 279 -3.70 6.94 14.00
N VAL A 280 -3.59 7.44 12.77
CA VAL A 280 -4.37 8.58 12.26
C VAL A 280 -5.24 8.13 11.08
N GLN A 281 -6.56 8.25 11.22
CA GLN A 281 -7.55 7.81 10.21
C GLN A 281 -7.81 8.84 9.09
N LYS A 282 -6.92 9.83 8.97
CA LYS A 282 -6.95 10.88 7.95
C LYS A 282 -5.53 11.07 7.41
N PRO A 283 -5.37 11.47 6.14
CA PRO A 283 -4.04 11.78 5.64
C PRO A 283 -3.47 12.96 6.43
N ILE A 284 -2.22 12.84 6.87
CA ILE A 284 -1.52 13.94 7.55
C ILE A 284 -1.12 15.02 6.55
N PHE A 285 -0.87 14.63 5.29
CA PHE A 285 -0.61 15.57 4.21
C PHE A 285 -1.26 15.07 2.93
N SER A 286 -1.87 15.97 2.17
CA SER A 286 -2.36 15.71 0.82
C SER A 286 -1.68 16.68 -0.13
N SER A 287 -1.06 16.16 -1.20
CA SER A 287 -0.45 17.02 -2.20
C SER A 287 -1.51 17.85 -2.93
N PRO A 288 -1.16 19.04 -3.43
CA PRO A 288 -1.94 19.70 -4.46
C PRO A 288 -2.25 18.76 -5.63
N ILE A 289 -3.38 19.00 -6.28
CA ILE A 289 -3.81 18.28 -7.48
C ILE A 289 -2.80 18.57 -8.59
N SER A 290 -2.21 17.51 -9.14
CA SER A 290 -1.29 17.58 -10.26
C SER A 290 -2.02 17.94 -11.55
N ASP A 291 -1.30 18.60 -12.45
CA ASP A 291 -1.70 18.91 -13.81
C ASP A 291 -1.70 17.67 -14.74
N ALA A 292 -1.23 16.50 -14.26
CA ALA A 292 -1.33 15.24 -14.99
C ALA A 292 -1.53 14.05 -14.04
N TYR A 293 -2.11 12.96 -14.55
CA TYR A 293 -2.31 11.74 -13.76
C TYR A 293 -0.98 11.19 -13.22
N LEU A 294 -0.99 10.84 -11.95
CA LEU A 294 0.12 10.17 -11.29
C LEU A 294 0.06 8.66 -11.60
N THR A 295 1.22 8.04 -11.78
CA THR A 295 1.32 6.64 -12.23
C THR A 295 2.03 5.74 -11.24
N ASN A 296 3.02 6.25 -10.51
CA ASN A 296 3.69 5.57 -9.40
C ASN A 296 4.37 6.62 -8.50
N GLY A 297 4.69 6.24 -7.26
CA GLY A 297 5.58 7.01 -6.39
C GLY A 297 6.63 6.13 -5.72
N ARG A 298 7.77 6.72 -5.34
CA ARG A 298 8.82 6.06 -4.55
C ARG A 298 9.42 7.06 -3.57
N TRP A 299 9.68 6.58 -2.34
CA TRP A 299 10.58 7.29 -1.42
C TRP A 299 11.99 7.29 -2.00
N SER A 300 12.74 8.38 -1.78
CA SER A 300 14.18 8.32 -1.99
C SER A 300 14.79 7.34 -0.97
N PRO A 301 15.60 6.35 -1.37
CA PRO A 301 16.29 5.46 -0.44
C PRO A 301 17.42 6.13 0.36
N SER A 302 17.80 7.37 0.02
CA SER A 302 18.92 8.08 0.67
C SER A 302 18.55 9.41 1.31
N ARG A 303 17.39 9.97 0.99
CA ARG A 303 16.94 11.28 1.48
C ARG A 303 15.55 11.17 2.13
N PRO A 304 15.42 11.40 3.46
CA PRO A 304 14.17 11.18 4.17
C PRO A 304 13.04 12.15 3.81
N ALA A 305 13.38 13.32 3.25
CA ALA A 305 12.41 14.34 2.88
C ALA A 305 12.07 14.35 1.38
N VAL A 306 12.49 13.32 0.62
CA VAL A 306 12.39 13.33 -0.85
C VAL A 306 11.53 12.19 -1.38
N LEU A 307 10.58 12.55 -2.25
CA LEU A 307 9.75 11.61 -3.01
C LEU A 307 9.95 11.81 -4.51
N PHE A 308 9.81 10.72 -5.26
CA PHE A 308 9.78 10.70 -6.72
C PHE A 308 8.39 10.24 -7.17
N ILE A 309 7.65 11.14 -7.82
CA ILE A 309 6.28 10.90 -8.27
C ILE A 309 6.26 10.92 -9.79
N SER A 310 6.02 9.76 -10.40
CA SER A 310 5.97 9.61 -11.86
C SER A 310 4.59 9.94 -12.43
N ARG A 311 4.57 10.54 -13.61
CA ARG A 311 3.38 11.06 -14.27
C ARG A 311 3.11 10.34 -15.58
N ILE A 312 1.86 10.42 -16.03
CA ILE A 312 1.36 9.81 -17.27
C ILE A 312 2.04 10.36 -18.53
N ASP A 313 2.61 11.56 -18.47
CA ASP A 313 3.26 12.24 -19.59
C ASP A 313 4.74 11.85 -19.75
N GLY A 314 5.25 10.93 -18.92
CA GLY A 314 6.63 10.49 -19.00
C GLY A 314 7.62 11.27 -18.13
N SER A 315 7.11 12.22 -17.33
CA SER A 315 7.91 13.00 -16.38
C SER A 315 7.85 12.43 -14.95
N ILE A 316 8.81 12.84 -14.12
CA ILE A 316 8.91 12.51 -12.71
C ILE A 316 9.07 13.81 -11.91
N ASP A 317 8.11 14.08 -11.05
CA ASP A 317 8.13 15.19 -10.11
C ASP A 317 8.89 14.77 -8.85
N VAL A 318 9.93 15.52 -8.51
CA VAL A 318 10.74 15.33 -7.32
C VAL A 318 10.26 16.32 -6.26
N TRP A 319 9.66 15.78 -5.20
CA TRP A 319 9.20 16.54 -4.06
C TRP A 319 10.28 16.54 -3.00
N ASP A 320 10.74 17.72 -2.59
CA ASP A 320 11.69 17.89 -1.50
C ASP A 320 11.04 18.73 -0.40
N PHE A 321 10.60 18.07 0.68
CA PHE A 321 9.92 18.72 1.80
C PHE A 321 10.84 19.62 2.63
N THR A 322 12.16 19.63 2.36
CA THR A 322 13.05 20.65 2.94
C THR A 322 13.03 21.98 2.20
N ASP A 323 12.48 22.00 0.98
CA ASP A 323 12.37 23.18 0.12
C ASP A 323 10.92 23.71 0.14
N THR A 324 9.99 22.98 -0.47
CA THR A 324 8.58 23.36 -0.51
C THR A 324 7.65 22.16 -0.41
N SER A 325 6.52 22.32 0.29
CA SER A 325 5.49 21.27 0.39
C SER A 325 4.29 21.48 -0.53
N TYR A 326 4.16 22.63 -1.21
CA TYR A 326 3.01 22.96 -2.05
C TYR A 326 3.28 22.82 -3.56
N ARG A 327 4.47 22.36 -3.95
CA ARG A 327 4.82 22.00 -5.32
C ARG A 327 6.07 21.12 -5.32
N HIS A 328 6.30 20.43 -6.44
CA HIS A 328 7.58 19.76 -6.67
C HIS A 328 8.73 20.77 -6.79
N SER A 329 9.92 20.36 -6.37
CA SER A 329 11.13 21.18 -6.49
C SER A 329 11.78 21.03 -7.87
N GLN A 330 11.65 19.86 -8.49
CA GLN A 330 12.21 19.56 -9.82
C GLN A 330 11.32 18.62 -10.60
N ARG A 331 11.27 18.78 -11.92
CA ARG A 331 10.61 17.86 -12.86
C ARG A 331 11.65 17.26 -13.81
N LEU A 332 11.72 15.93 -13.86
CA LEU A 332 12.64 15.16 -14.68
C LEU A 332 11.88 14.51 -15.83
N ASN A 333 12.29 14.75 -17.08
CA ASN A 333 11.68 14.10 -18.24
C ASN A 333 12.37 12.75 -18.49
N ALA A 334 11.73 11.66 -18.07
CA ALA A 334 12.32 10.32 -18.09
C ALA A 334 12.01 9.55 -19.40
N SER A 335 10.79 9.67 -19.93
CA SER A 335 10.38 9.04 -21.18
C SER A 335 9.44 9.97 -21.95
N PRO A 336 9.34 9.85 -23.29
CA PRO A 336 8.25 10.47 -24.05
C PRO A 336 6.91 9.72 -23.90
N ASN A 337 6.92 8.54 -23.28
CA ASN A 337 5.75 7.67 -23.10
C ASN A 337 5.31 7.65 -21.62
N ARG A 338 4.09 7.16 -21.39
CA ARG A 338 3.58 6.91 -20.03
C ARG A 338 4.53 6.03 -19.24
N ILE A 339 4.92 6.48 -18.06
CA ILE A 339 5.66 5.66 -17.09
C ILE A 339 4.73 4.60 -16.51
N THR A 340 5.19 3.35 -16.54
CA THR A 340 4.44 2.20 -16.02
C THR A 340 5.00 1.69 -14.71
N SER A 341 6.30 1.87 -14.46
CA SER A 341 6.97 1.46 -13.23
C SER A 341 8.21 2.32 -12.98
N ILE A 342 8.52 2.54 -11.70
CA ILE A 342 9.77 3.14 -11.24
C ILE A 342 10.29 2.35 -10.04
N GLU A 343 11.60 2.13 -9.96
CA GLU A 343 12.20 1.42 -8.82
C GLU A 343 13.66 1.82 -8.62
N PHE A 344 14.05 2.03 -7.36
CA PHE A 344 15.45 2.29 -7.03
C PHE A 344 16.22 0.99 -6.95
N LEU A 345 17.48 1.02 -7.41
CA LEU A 345 18.37 -0.11 -7.16
C LEU A 345 18.68 -0.18 -5.66
N SER A 346 18.13 -1.19 -4.99
CA SER A 346 18.44 -1.49 -3.58
C SER A 346 19.94 -1.72 -3.38
N ALA A 347 20.48 -1.18 -2.27
CA ALA A 347 21.88 -1.34 -1.89
C ALA A 347 22.25 -2.82 -1.71
N ASP A 348 21.34 -3.62 -1.15
CA ASP A 348 21.52 -5.05 -0.89
C ASP A 348 21.57 -5.86 -2.20
N ALA A 349 20.70 -5.55 -3.15
CA ALA A 349 20.62 -6.22 -4.44
C ALA A 349 21.88 -6.01 -5.31
N ALA A 350 22.57 -4.88 -5.12
CA ALA A 350 23.71 -4.51 -5.94
C ALA A 350 25.02 -5.22 -5.51
N GLY A 351 25.08 -5.85 -4.32
CA GLY A 351 26.32 -6.37 -3.75
C GLY A 351 27.44 -5.32 -3.70
N ARG A 352 27.06 -4.03 -3.77
CA ARG A 352 27.99 -2.91 -3.83
C ARG A 352 28.35 -2.57 -2.40
N LYS A 353 29.64 -2.34 -2.16
CA LYS A 353 30.06 -1.58 -0.98
C LYS A 353 29.29 -0.26 -1.01
N GLU A 354 28.65 0.06 0.11
CA GLU A 354 27.89 1.28 0.44
C GLU A 354 28.51 2.58 -0.11
N ASN A 355 29.82 2.58 -0.34
CA ASN A 355 30.64 3.70 -0.77
C ASN A 355 30.62 4.10 -2.26
N SER A 356 29.74 3.57 -3.12
CA SER A 356 29.70 4.07 -4.52
C SER A 356 29.04 5.45 -4.66
N GLY A 357 28.16 5.82 -3.72
CA GLY A 357 27.40 7.08 -3.75
C GLY A 357 26.54 7.29 -5.01
N ARG A 358 26.41 6.25 -5.85
CA ARG A 358 25.60 6.24 -7.07
C ARG A 358 24.27 5.60 -6.77
N GLN A 359 23.20 6.34 -7.01
CA GLN A 359 21.84 5.89 -6.83
C GLN A 359 21.23 5.75 -8.21
N LEU A 360 20.76 4.54 -8.55
CA LEU A 360 20.18 4.26 -9.85
C LEU A 360 18.67 4.14 -9.72
N LEU A 361 17.95 4.80 -10.63
CA LEU A 361 16.51 4.70 -10.78
C LEU A 361 16.18 4.04 -12.11
N ALA A 362 15.50 2.90 -12.05
CA ALA A 362 14.92 2.25 -13.21
C ALA A 362 13.53 2.83 -13.49
N VAL A 363 13.22 3.08 -14.76
CA VAL A 363 11.92 3.60 -15.22
C VAL A 363 11.48 2.76 -16.42
N GLY A 364 10.38 2.03 -16.25
CA GLY A 364 9.70 1.33 -17.35
C GLY A 364 8.64 2.21 -17.97
N ASP A 365 8.49 2.14 -19.29
CA ASP A 365 7.45 2.88 -20.02
C ASP A 365 6.47 1.98 -20.78
N SER A 366 5.37 2.58 -21.24
CA SER A 366 4.33 1.88 -22.01
C SER A 366 4.77 1.44 -23.40
N GLY A 367 5.93 1.90 -23.88
CA GLY A 367 6.56 1.43 -25.11
C GLY A 367 7.33 0.13 -24.93
N GLY A 368 7.42 -0.40 -23.70
CA GLY A 368 8.21 -1.58 -23.36
C GLY A 368 9.69 -1.30 -23.16
N ASN A 369 10.09 -0.02 -23.03
CA ASN A 369 11.48 0.34 -22.81
C ASN A 369 11.80 0.42 -21.31
N LEU A 370 13.04 0.08 -20.98
CA LEU A 370 13.64 0.30 -19.66
C LEU A 370 14.68 1.40 -19.76
N HIS A 371 14.46 2.49 -19.03
CA HIS A 371 15.41 3.58 -18.87
C HIS A 371 16.07 3.47 -17.50
N VAL A 372 17.38 3.69 -17.40
CA VAL A 372 18.13 3.65 -16.13
C VAL A 372 18.86 4.95 -15.94
N PHE A 373 18.48 5.70 -14.90
CA PHE A 373 19.03 7.00 -14.57
C PHE A 373 20.01 6.91 -13.40
N ASP A 374 21.12 7.67 -13.50
CA ASP A 374 21.97 7.96 -12.34
C ASP A 374 21.44 9.25 -11.70
N ILE A 375 20.99 9.15 -10.46
CA ILE A 375 20.38 10.27 -9.76
C ILE A 375 21.43 11.36 -9.50
N PRO A 376 21.16 12.63 -9.86
CA PRO A 376 22.06 13.73 -9.59
C PRO A 376 22.43 13.81 -8.10
N ARG A 377 23.69 14.12 -7.81
CA ARG A 377 24.20 14.19 -6.43
C ARG A 377 23.35 15.04 -5.46
N PRO A 378 22.77 16.19 -5.86
CA PRO A 378 21.91 16.97 -4.96
C PRO A 378 20.62 16.24 -4.53
N LEU A 379 20.11 15.34 -5.38
CA LEU A 379 18.92 14.54 -5.10
C LEU A 379 19.25 13.23 -4.37
N GLY A 380 20.49 12.75 -4.50
CA GLY A 380 20.91 11.48 -3.89
C GLY A 380 21.68 11.60 -2.57
N ARG A 381 22.16 12.79 -2.18
CA ARG A 381 22.89 12.98 -0.93
C ARG A 381 22.01 13.64 0.14
N PRO A 382 21.89 13.05 1.34
CA PRO A 382 21.16 13.66 2.42
C PRO A 382 21.81 14.96 2.89
N ILE A 383 20.96 15.91 3.27
CA ILE A 383 21.34 17.18 3.87
C ILE A 383 21.52 16.98 5.38
N PRO A 384 22.43 17.70 6.06
CA PRO A 384 22.52 17.65 7.52
C PRO A 384 21.17 17.92 8.18
N SER A 385 20.81 17.12 9.18
CA SER A 385 19.55 17.24 9.93
C SER A 385 18.27 17.08 9.09
N GLU A 386 18.35 16.54 7.87
CA GLU A 386 17.18 16.36 6.99
C GLU A 386 16.09 15.49 7.64
N LYS A 387 16.46 14.41 8.33
CA LYS A 387 15.52 13.56 9.09
C LYS A 387 14.77 14.36 10.16
N ILE A 388 15.45 15.28 10.85
CA ILE A 388 14.85 16.12 11.90
C ILE A 388 13.87 17.12 11.27
N ILE A 389 14.28 17.77 10.17
CA ILE A 389 13.44 18.74 9.45
C ILE A 389 12.15 18.07 8.96
N MET A 390 12.27 16.91 8.31
CA MET A 390 11.13 16.15 7.83
C MET A 390 10.25 15.64 8.98
N GLY A 391 10.85 15.15 10.08
CA GLY A 391 10.11 14.74 11.27
C GLY A 391 9.28 15.89 11.85
N SER A 392 9.88 17.08 11.99
CA SER A 392 9.17 18.29 12.43
C SER A 392 8.04 18.71 11.48
N PHE A 393 8.21 18.53 10.17
CA PHE A 393 7.12 18.76 9.19
C PHE A 393 5.97 17.78 9.44
N LEU A 394 6.26 16.48 9.52
CA LEU A 394 5.26 15.43 9.73
C LEU A 394 4.49 15.61 11.05
N GLU A 395 5.16 15.99 12.13
CA GLU A 395 4.53 16.27 13.44
C GLU A 395 3.58 17.48 13.39
N LYS A 396 3.98 18.56 12.71
CA LYS A 396 3.12 19.74 12.52
C LYS A 396 1.88 19.39 11.72
N GLU A 397 2.06 18.67 10.61
CA GLU A 397 0.95 18.22 9.77
C GLU A 397 0.00 17.28 10.53
N THR A 398 0.55 16.33 11.29
CA THR A 398 -0.23 15.46 12.19
C THR A 398 -1.04 16.28 13.20
N SER A 399 -0.44 17.31 13.80
CA SER A 399 -1.11 18.16 14.80
C SER A 399 -2.28 18.95 14.19
N LYS A 400 -2.14 19.44 12.96
CA LYS A 400 -3.21 20.16 12.24
C LYS A 400 -4.44 19.29 12.07
N VAL A 401 -4.26 18.01 11.70
CA VAL A 401 -5.38 17.07 11.53
C VAL A 401 -6.18 16.92 12.83
N PHE A 402 -5.50 16.81 13.97
CA PHE A 402 -6.16 16.72 15.27
C PHE A 402 -6.88 18.03 15.65
N SER A 403 -6.25 19.19 15.44
CA SER A 403 -6.88 20.49 15.75
C SER A 403 -8.13 20.76 14.90
N SER A 404 -8.08 20.45 13.60
CA SER A 404 -9.25 20.59 12.73
C SER A 404 -10.40 19.66 13.13
N GLY A 405 -10.10 18.48 13.69
CA GLY A 405 -11.12 17.57 14.23
C GLY A 405 -11.89 18.15 15.43
N THR A 406 -11.23 18.91 16.30
CA THR A 406 -11.86 19.55 17.46
C THR A 406 -12.75 20.72 17.06
N THR A 407 -12.36 21.52 16.07
CA THR A 407 -13.17 22.65 15.59
C THR A 407 -14.47 22.19 14.92
N SER A 408 -14.44 21.11 14.13
CA SER A 408 -15.65 20.58 13.49
C SER A 408 -16.64 19.93 14.47
N GLN A 409 -16.18 19.47 15.63
CA GLN A 409 -17.08 18.99 16.69
C GLN A 409 -17.68 20.15 17.51
N ALA A 410 -16.91 21.21 17.78
CA ALA A 410 -17.41 22.39 18.50
C ALA A 410 -18.48 23.18 17.71
N SER A 411 -18.40 23.20 16.37
CA SER A 411 -19.42 23.83 15.52
C SER A 411 -20.71 23.01 15.36
N GLY A 412 -20.71 21.74 15.74
CA GLY A 412 -21.90 20.87 15.69
C GLY A 412 -22.77 20.94 16.94
N ASP A 413 -22.25 21.49 18.04
CA ASP A 413 -22.95 21.57 19.34
C ASP A 413 -23.62 22.94 19.59
N GLU A 414 -23.40 23.95 18.73
CA GLU A 414 -23.99 25.30 18.86
C GLU A 414 -25.29 25.52 18.05
N GLU A 415 -25.68 24.60 17.15
CA GLU A 415 -26.97 24.69 16.41
C GLU A 415 -28.17 24.06 17.15
N GLY A 416 -27.98 23.66 18.42
CA GLY A 416 -28.98 22.93 19.22
C GLY A 416 -29.64 23.70 20.36
N GLN A 417 -29.48 25.02 20.46
CA GLN A 417 -30.07 25.84 21.53
C GLN A 417 -30.26 27.28 21.06
N ASP A 418 -31.45 27.59 20.53
CA ASP A 418 -32.15 28.88 20.67
C ASP A 418 -33.38 28.93 19.74
N ASP A 419 -34.56 28.53 20.24
CA ASP A 419 -35.79 29.32 20.03
C ASP A 419 -36.89 28.84 20.99
N ASP A 420 -37.02 29.52 22.13
CA ASP A 420 -38.10 29.29 23.09
C ASP A 420 -38.88 30.60 23.27
N GLY A 421 -40.07 30.65 22.65
CA GLY A 421 -41.22 31.39 23.16
C GLY A 421 -41.45 32.82 22.68
N LYS A 422 -42.49 33.00 21.85
CA LYS A 422 -43.52 34.05 22.06
C LYS A 422 -44.79 33.81 21.24
N GLU A 423 -45.78 33.21 21.89
CA GLU A 423 -47.19 33.38 21.50
C GLU A 423 -47.66 34.80 21.84
N ARG A 424 -48.29 35.50 20.89
CA ARG A 424 -49.40 36.43 21.15
C ARG A 424 -50.38 36.45 19.97
N GLN A 425 -51.64 36.17 20.32
CA GLN A 425 -52.86 36.21 19.54
C GLN A 425 -53.25 37.65 19.16
N ASP A 426 -53.89 37.85 18.00
CA ASP A 426 -55.13 38.64 17.92
C ASP A 426 -55.99 38.26 16.69
N GLU A 427 -57.30 38.31 16.91
CA GLU A 427 -58.42 37.99 16.02
C GLU A 427 -58.74 39.19 15.09
N GLY A 428 -59.49 39.15 13.98
CA GLY A 428 -60.29 38.12 13.32
C GLY A 428 -61.04 38.71 12.09
N ALA A 429 -62.03 37.93 11.62
CA ALA A 429 -63.15 38.23 10.71
C ALA A 429 -62.95 38.12 9.18
N GLY A 430 -63.73 37.20 8.56
CA GLY A 430 -64.27 37.44 7.21
C GLY A 430 -64.52 36.27 6.24
N GLY A 431 -65.24 35.23 6.65
CA GLY A 431 -66.20 34.40 5.86
C GLY A 431 -66.01 34.07 4.35
N ALA A 432 -66.02 32.75 4.08
CA ALA A 432 -67.00 32.01 3.25
C ALA A 432 -66.48 31.14 2.07
N VAL A 433 -66.38 29.83 2.36
CA VAL A 433 -66.85 28.61 1.63
C VAL A 433 -66.51 28.43 0.13
N ARG A 434 -65.73 27.37 -0.18
CA ARG A 434 -66.18 26.15 -0.90
C ARG A 434 -65.11 25.05 -0.98
N GLU A 435 -65.61 23.83 -1.13
CA GLU A 435 -65.03 22.49 -0.97
C GLU A 435 -63.95 22.12 -2.03
N ASP A 436 -62.93 21.34 -1.64
CA ASP A 436 -62.81 19.93 -2.06
C ASP A 436 -61.56 19.23 -1.47
N GLU A 437 -61.69 17.91 -1.28
CA GLU A 437 -60.85 17.02 -0.48
C GLU A 437 -59.53 16.54 -1.12
N LYS A 438 -58.53 16.34 -0.23
CA LYS A 438 -57.53 15.23 -0.13
C LYS A 438 -56.93 14.60 -1.41
N ALA A 439 -55.61 14.73 -1.55
CA ALA A 439 -54.60 13.70 -1.24
C ALA A 439 -53.32 13.90 -2.07
N THR A 440 -52.26 14.37 -1.41
CA THR A 440 -50.86 14.18 -1.80
C THR A 440 -50.41 12.80 -1.24
N ASP A 441 -49.43 12.04 -1.72
CA ASP A 441 -48.05 12.38 -2.06
C ASP A 441 -47.50 11.41 -3.13
N GLY A 442 -46.80 11.96 -4.11
CA GLY A 442 -45.80 11.26 -4.91
C GLY A 442 -44.41 11.63 -4.41
N VAL A 443 -43.62 10.62 -4.06
CA VAL A 443 -42.22 10.77 -3.62
C VAL A 443 -41.38 11.21 -4.82
N GLY A 444 -40.95 12.47 -4.81
CA GLY A 444 -40.02 13.08 -5.75
C GLY A 444 -38.64 13.24 -5.11
N ARG A 445 -37.66 12.61 -5.77
CA ARG A 445 -36.21 12.61 -5.52
C ARG A 445 -35.66 14.05 -5.56
N ALA A 446 -35.02 14.50 -4.49
CA ALA A 446 -34.27 15.76 -4.46
C ALA A 446 -32.81 15.48 -4.88
N ASP A 447 -32.44 15.97 -6.05
CA ASP A 447 -31.04 16.19 -6.44
C ASP A 447 -30.61 17.53 -5.84
N GLU A 448 -29.56 17.54 -5.02
CA GLU A 448 -28.88 18.77 -4.59
C GLU A 448 -28.11 19.34 -5.78
N GLN A 449 -28.76 20.24 -6.53
CA GLN A 449 -28.08 21.17 -7.43
C GLN A 449 -27.52 22.30 -6.58
N ILE A 450 -26.20 22.35 -6.44
CA ILE A 450 -25.50 23.57 -6.01
C ILE A 450 -25.80 24.63 -7.06
N ASP A 451 -26.34 25.77 -6.62
CA ASP A 451 -26.72 26.88 -7.49
C ASP A 451 -25.47 27.40 -8.23
N ASP A 452 -25.47 27.28 -9.56
CA ASP A 452 -24.36 27.74 -10.42
C ASP A 452 -24.04 29.23 -10.16
N GLU A 453 -25.01 30.00 -9.66
CA GLU A 453 -24.84 31.39 -9.29
C GLU A 453 -23.99 31.56 -8.02
N GLU A 454 -24.11 30.66 -7.04
CA GLU A 454 -23.34 30.69 -5.79
C GLU A 454 -21.87 30.30 -6.02
N ALA A 455 -21.63 29.28 -6.86
CA ALA A 455 -20.27 28.92 -7.28
C ALA A 455 -19.57 30.06 -8.05
N MET A 456 -20.32 30.80 -8.88
CA MET A 456 -19.78 31.96 -9.60
C MET A 456 -19.45 33.13 -8.67
N GLN A 457 -20.26 33.36 -7.63
CA GLN A 457 -19.99 34.41 -6.63
C GLN A 457 -18.74 34.10 -5.80
N VAL A 458 -18.53 32.83 -5.42
CA VAL A 458 -17.31 32.40 -4.72
C VAL A 458 -16.07 32.59 -5.60
N GLN A 459 -16.17 32.29 -6.89
CA GLN A 459 -15.07 32.51 -7.86
C GLN A 459 -14.72 34.00 -8.00
N LEU A 460 -15.72 34.87 -8.15
CA LEU A 460 -15.53 36.32 -8.25
C LEU A 460 -14.91 36.93 -6.98
N ALA A 461 -15.36 36.48 -5.80
CA ALA A 461 -14.80 36.90 -4.53
C ALA A 461 -13.33 36.49 -4.38
N TYR A 462 -12.96 35.32 -4.90
CA TYR A 462 -11.58 34.84 -4.88
C TYR A 462 -10.66 35.66 -5.80
N GLU A 463 -11.11 35.97 -7.02
CA GLU A 463 -10.37 36.81 -7.97
C GLU A 463 -10.17 38.25 -7.44
N GLU A 464 -11.14 38.79 -6.73
CA GLU A 464 -11.02 40.12 -6.11
C GLU A 464 -10.01 40.12 -4.95
N LEU A 465 -9.96 39.04 -4.16
CA LEU A 465 -8.98 38.87 -3.09
C LEU A 465 -7.56 38.69 -3.62
N GLU A 466 -7.40 37.94 -4.72
CA GLU A 466 -6.12 37.75 -5.40
C GLU A 466 -5.59 39.08 -5.97
N LYS A 467 -6.47 39.89 -6.56
CA LYS A 467 -6.13 41.21 -7.05
C LYS A 467 -5.68 42.16 -5.93
N GLN A 468 -6.39 42.19 -4.81
CA GLN A 468 -6.00 42.99 -3.64
C GLN A 468 -4.66 42.53 -3.04
N PHE A 469 -4.40 41.24 -3.05
CA PHE A 469 -3.14 40.68 -2.58
C PHE A 469 -1.95 41.10 -3.47
N LEU A 470 -2.14 41.05 -4.80
CA LEU A 470 -1.12 41.48 -5.77
C LEU A 470 -0.86 42.99 -5.71
N GLU A 471 -1.90 43.81 -5.58
CA GLU A 471 -1.76 45.27 -5.40
C GLU A 471 -1.03 45.62 -4.08
N GLY A 472 -1.18 44.78 -3.04
CA GLY A 472 -0.46 44.91 -1.77
C GLY A 472 1.03 44.55 -1.83
N LEU A 473 1.46 43.82 -2.86
CA LEU A 473 2.87 43.45 -3.08
C LEU A 473 3.63 44.54 -3.84
N ASP A 474 3.00 45.21 -4.81
CA ASP A 474 3.60 46.30 -5.58
C ASP A 474 3.78 47.60 -4.75
N GLY A 475 3.07 47.75 -3.64
CA GLY A 475 3.16 48.92 -2.75
C GLY A 475 4.36 48.94 -1.79
N LYS A 476 5.27 47.96 -1.85
CA LYS A 476 6.38 47.79 -0.89
C LYS A 476 7.80 47.98 -1.44
N GLU A 477 7.97 48.36 -2.71
CA GLU A 477 9.31 48.57 -3.30
C GLU A 477 9.83 50.03 -3.28
N ASP A 478 9.03 51.00 -2.86
CA ASP A 478 9.51 52.38 -2.68
C ASP A 478 9.51 52.81 -1.20
N ASN A 479 10.55 52.41 -0.46
CA ASN A 479 11.03 53.17 0.71
C ASN A 479 12.51 52.88 1.03
#